data_AF-A0A0F9PUP6-F1
#
_entry.id   AF-A0A0F9PUP6-F1
#
_cell.length_a   1.000
_cell.length_b   1.000
_cell.length_c   1.000
_cell.angle_alpha   90.00
_cell.angle_beta   90.00
_cell.angle_gamma   90.00
#
_symmetry.space_group_name_H-M   'P 1'
#
loop_
_entity.id
_entity.type
_entity.pdbx_description
1 polymer ?
#
loop_
_entity_poly.entity_id
_entity_poly.type
_entity_poly.pdbx_seq_one_letter_code
_entity_poly.pdbx_strand_id
1 'polypeptide(L)'
;MVNIGLLGDVSVGKTSLLRLFVRYLKKGDIEKVEGGVKCSVVKADFSGEATVPGGEKEDVLNEKETKTIHPNRIVFREDSNNKAHTIFAPGGDRARAVVKMGIITISRIATQIIAVFSCDRDLDRQFEFFNDIRFFPDKIYVCINKVDLIEGDTEKKIEETKKQIIEFFEARKVSINEIFLTCGETIEGFADIIKFNNRVAEMILEITTK
;
A
#
# COMPACT_ATOMS: atom_id res chain seq x y z
N MET A 1 -16.17 9.77 6.85
CA MET A 1 -15.80 8.49 6.20
C MET A 1 -14.69 8.78 5.22
N VAL A 2 -13.60 8.02 5.24
CA VAL A 2 -12.48 8.17 4.29
C VAL A 2 -12.38 6.88 3.46
N ASN A 3 -12.27 7.05 2.14
CA ASN A 3 -12.04 5.95 1.20
C ASN A 3 -10.60 6.05 0.69
N ILE A 4 -9.75 5.12 1.10
CA ILE A 4 -8.36 5.04 0.66
C ILE A 4 -8.26 4.09 -0.53
N GLY A 5 -7.63 4.54 -1.61
CA GLY A 5 -7.18 3.69 -2.71
C GLY A 5 -5.67 3.43 -2.60
N LEU A 6 -5.28 2.18 -2.32
CA LEU A 6 -3.88 1.74 -2.41
C LEU A 6 -3.60 1.32 -3.85
N LEU A 7 -2.92 2.17 -4.62
CA LEU A 7 -2.67 1.97 -6.05
C LEU A 7 -1.18 1.78 -6.31
N GLY A 8 -0.83 0.85 -7.20
CA GLY A 8 0.55 0.56 -7.57
C GLY A 8 0.64 -0.70 -8.42
N ASP A 9 1.82 -0.95 -9.01
CA ASP A 9 2.04 -2.04 -9.94
C ASP A 9 1.93 -3.45 -9.29
N VAL A 10 2.05 -4.52 -10.08
CA VAL A 10 2.05 -5.90 -9.61
C VAL A 10 3.18 -6.14 -8.61
N SER A 11 2.86 -6.80 -7.50
CA SER A 11 3.84 -7.25 -6.49
C SER A 11 4.66 -6.15 -5.80
N VAL A 12 4.15 -4.90 -5.76
CA VAL A 12 4.69 -3.80 -4.93
C VAL A 12 4.30 -3.90 -3.44
N GLY A 13 3.59 -4.96 -3.05
CA GLY A 13 3.25 -5.26 -1.65
C GLY A 13 1.97 -4.61 -1.10
N LYS A 14 1.05 -4.16 -1.97
CA LYS A 14 -0.26 -3.62 -1.54
C LYS A 14 -0.99 -4.56 -0.57
N THR A 15 -1.17 -5.84 -0.96
CA THR A 15 -1.85 -6.82 -0.11
C THR A 15 -1.11 -7.07 1.20
N SER A 16 0.22 -7.12 1.17
CA SER A 16 1.05 -7.26 2.38
C SER A 16 0.82 -6.10 3.36
N LEU A 17 0.81 -4.86 2.88
CA LEU A 17 0.48 -3.67 3.69
C LEU A 17 -0.91 -3.77 4.32
N LEU A 18 -1.94 -4.17 3.56
CA LEU A 18 -3.30 -4.35 4.11
C LEU A 18 -3.36 -5.46 5.16
N ARG A 19 -2.72 -6.61 4.91
CA ARG A 19 -2.68 -7.74 5.85
C ARG A 19 -1.98 -7.34 7.15
N LEU A 20 -0.86 -6.61 7.04
CA LEU A 20 -0.15 -6.08 8.20
C LEU A 20 -1.03 -5.14 9.01
N PHE A 21 -1.72 -4.20 8.36
CA PHE A 21 -2.65 -3.30 9.04
C PHE A 21 -3.79 -4.05 9.76
N VAL A 22 -4.39 -5.06 9.11
CA VAL A 22 -5.41 -5.91 9.76
C VAL A 22 -4.85 -6.64 10.98
N ARG A 23 -3.62 -7.14 10.89
CA ARG A 23 -2.96 -7.79 12.02
C ARG A 23 -2.81 -6.81 13.18
N TYR A 24 -2.41 -5.57 12.92
CA TYR A 24 -2.31 -4.51 13.95
C TYR A 24 -3.66 -4.23 14.60
N LEU A 25 -4.73 -4.12 13.81
CA LEU A 25 -6.10 -3.94 14.31
C LEU A 25 -6.55 -5.13 15.19
N LYS A 26 -6.34 -6.36 14.73
CA LYS A 26 -6.79 -7.57 15.44
C LYS A 26 -6.01 -7.85 16.73
N LYS A 27 -4.71 -7.54 16.75
CA LYS A 27 -3.85 -7.73 17.93
C LYS A 27 -3.94 -6.58 18.94
N GLY A 28 -4.59 -5.47 18.59
CA GLY A 28 -4.61 -4.25 19.41
C GLY A 28 -3.29 -3.49 19.41
N ASP A 29 -2.34 -3.87 18.54
CA ASP A 29 -1.05 -3.18 18.42
C ASP A 29 -1.23 -1.79 17.78
N ILE A 30 -2.37 -1.52 17.14
CA ILE A 30 -2.75 -0.22 16.60
C ILE A 30 -2.79 0.89 17.67
N GLU A 31 -3.02 0.56 18.94
CA GLU A 31 -3.06 1.54 20.02
C GLU A 31 -1.65 1.96 20.48
N LYS A 32 -0.62 1.21 20.06
CA LYS A 32 0.77 1.42 20.49
C LYS A 32 1.60 2.21 19.48
N VAL A 33 1.08 2.46 18.28
CA VAL A 33 1.77 3.22 17.23
C VAL A 33 1.51 4.72 17.40
N GLU A 34 2.33 5.54 16.73
CA GLU A 34 2.15 7.00 16.77
C GLU A 34 0.78 7.40 16.17
N GLY A 35 0.02 8.24 16.89
CA GLY A 35 -1.35 8.58 16.50
C GLY A 35 -2.35 7.43 16.65
N GLY A 36 -2.01 6.38 17.40
CA GLY A 36 -2.82 5.19 17.64
C GLY A 36 -4.24 5.52 18.12
N VAL A 37 -5.23 5.07 17.35
CA VAL A 37 -6.66 5.15 17.71
C VAL A 37 -7.21 3.73 17.71
N LYS A 38 -7.93 3.37 18.78
CA LYS A 38 -8.60 2.08 18.86
C LYS A 38 -9.61 1.94 17.74
N CYS A 39 -9.38 0.94 16.89
CA CYS A 39 -10.19 0.68 15.71
C CYS A 39 -10.58 -0.80 15.63
N SER A 40 -11.81 -1.08 15.20
CA SER A 40 -12.34 -2.42 15.02
C SER A 40 -12.52 -2.76 13.54
N VAL A 41 -12.16 -3.99 13.15
CA VAL A 41 -12.41 -4.49 11.78
C VAL A 41 -13.89 -4.84 11.65
N VAL A 42 -14.58 -4.17 10.73
CA VAL A 42 -15.99 -4.45 10.41
C VAL A 42 -16.09 -5.52 9.33
N LYS A 43 -15.27 -5.41 8.28
CA LYS A 43 -15.21 -6.38 7.18
C LYS A 43 -13.81 -6.42 6.59
N ALA A 44 -13.30 -7.61 6.33
CA ALA A 44 -12.07 -7.81 5.58
C ALA A 44 -12.33 -8.84 4.47
N ASP A 45 -12.10 -8.44 3.23
CA ASP A 45 -12.31 -9.26 2.05
C ASP A 45 -11.01 -9.36 1.25
N PHE A 46 -10.43 -10.56 1.28
CA PHE A 46 -9.22 -10.93 0.55
C PHE A 46 -9.51 -12.03 -0.49
N SER A 47 -10.78 -12.24 -0.85
CA SER A 47 -11.21 -13.29 -1.79
C SER A 47 -10.68 -13.10 -3.21
N GLY A 48 -10.11 -11.93 -3.50
CA GLY A 48 -9.54 -11.59 -4.80
C GLY A 48 -8.13 -12.13 -5.05
N GLU A 49 -7.51 -12.87 -4.14
CA GLU A 49 -6.17 -13.43 -4.34
C GLU A 49 -6.19 -14.75 -5.12
N ALA A 50 -5.49 -14.79 -6.25
CA ALA A 50 -5.29 -16.00 -7.05
C ALA A 50 -3.82 -16.41 -7.03
N THR A 51 -3.53 -17.69 -6.77
CA THR A 51 -2.17 -18.23 -6.85
C THR A 51 -1.67 -18.18 -8.30
N VAL A 52 -0.42 -17.76 -8.50
CA VAL A 52 0.22 -17.73 -9.82
C VAL A 52 0.62 -19.16 -10.20
N PRO A 53 0.12 -19.72 -11.33
CA PRO A 53 0.57 -21.03 -11.79
C PRO A 53 2.04 -20.93 -12.24
N GLY A 54 2.94 -21.71 -11.63
CA GLY A 54 4.36 -21.78 -12.00
C GLY A 54 5.29 -20.78 -11.32
N GLY A 55 4.90 -20.16 -10.20
CA GLY A 55 5.82 -19.33 -9.41
C GLY A 55 6.97 -20.17 -8.85
N GLU A 56 8.20 -19.95 -9.34
CA GLU A 56 9.42 -20.65 -8.92
C GLU A 56 10.04 -20.12 -7.61
N LYS A 57 9.28 -19.41 -6.77
CA LYS A 57 9.75 -18.96 -5.47
C LYS A 57 8.79 -19.40 -4.38
N GLU A 58 9.24 -20.40 -3.61
CA GLU A 58 8.88 -20.52 -2.21
C GLU A 58 9.61 -19.36 -1.51
N ASP A 59 8.88 -18.29 -1.17
CA ASP A 59 9.39 -17.31 -0.20
C ASP A 59 9.76 -18.07 1.10
N VAL A 60 10.56 -17.47 1.98
CA VAL A 60 11.07 -18.07 3.24
C VAL A 60 9.95 -18.69 4.13
N LEU A 61 8.69 -18.37 3.83
CA LEU A 61 7.46 -18.81 4.49
C LEU A 61 6.64 -19.88 3.73
N ASN A 62 7.12 -20.44 2.61
CA ASN A 62 6.40 -21.44 1.80
C ASN A 62 5.01 -20.99 1.28
N GLU A 63 4.80 -19.68 1.09
CA GLU A 63 3.60 -19.16 0.45
C GLU A 63 3.83 -19.03 -1.07
N LYS A 64 2.90 -19.57 -1.88
CA LYS A 64 2.94 -19.39 -3.35
C LYS A 64 2.68 -17.93 -3.69
N GLU A 65 3.43 -17.38 -4.66
CA GLU A 65 3.17 -16.03 -5.18
C GLU A 65 1.69 -15.89 -5.57
N THR A 66 1.03 -14.85 -5.07
CA THR A 66 -0.39 -14.55 -5.33
C THR A 66 -0.53 -13.25 -6.11
N LYS A 67 -1.53 -13.20 -7.00
CA LYS A 67 -1.95 -12.02 -7.73
C LYS A 67 -3.39 -11.70 -7.40
N THR A 68 -3.62 -10.44 -7.02
CA THR A 68 -4.96 -9.92 -6.79
C THR A 68 -5.70 -9.74 -8.12
N ILE A 69 -6.73 -10.56 -8.36
CA ILE A 69 -7.61 -10.53 -9.54
C ILE A 69 -8.89 -9.71 -9.31
N HIS A 70 -9.34 -9.61 -8.06
CA HIS A 70 -10.44 -8.75 -7.62
C HIS A 70 -9.96 -7.81 -6.51
N PRO A 71 -10.45 -6.57 -6.42
CA PRO A 71 -9.98 -5.65 -5.40
C PRO A 71 -10.24 -6.15 -3.99
N ASN A 72 -9.17 -6.22 -3.20
CA ASN A 72 -9.27 -6.44 -1.76
C ASN A 72 -9.93 -5.23 -1.11
N ARG A 73 -10.77 -5.47 -0.11
CA ARG A 73 -11.52 -4.42 0.58
C ARG A 73 -11.49 -4.64 2.08
N ILE A 74 -11.17 -3.57 2.81
CA ILE A 74 -11.20 -3.56 4.26
C ILE A 74 -12.05 -2.41 4.73
N VAL A 75 -13.00 -2.70 5.62
CA VAL A 75 -13.80 -1.72 6.33
C VAL A 75 -13.43 -1.81 7.79
N PHE A 76 -12.95 -0.71 8.35
CA PHE A 76 -12.65 -0.58 9.77
C PHE A 76 -13.36 0.65 10.34
N ARG A 77 -13.52 0.68 11.66
CA ARG A 77 -14.27 1.72 12.35
C ARG A 77 -13.48 2.18 13.57
N GLU A 78 -13.42 3.48 13.76
CA GLU A 78 -12.90 4.09 14.99
C GLU A 78 -13.89 3.83 16.15
N ASP A 79 -13.42 3.28 17.26
CA ASP A 79 -14.29 2.92 18.39
C ASP A 79 -14.80 4.16 19.16
N SER A 80 -14.05 5.27 19.11
CA SER A 80 -14.36 6.51 19.84
C SER A 80 -15.55 7.29 19.26
N ASN A 81 -15.67 7.35 17.93
CA ASN A 81 -16.66 8.17 17.24
C ASN A 81 -17.55 7.37 16.26
N ASN A 82 -17.36 6.04 16.18
CA ASN A 82 -18.06 5.13 15.26
C ASN A 82 -17.91 5.45 13.77
N LYS A 83 -16.92 6.27 13.38
CA LYS A 83 -16.66 6.63 11.98
C LYS A 83 -16.05 5.44 11.26
N ALA A 84 -16.67 5.06 10.14
CA ALA A 84 -16.19 3.98 9.29
C ALA A 84 -15.29 4.51 8.17
N HIS A 85 -14.29 3.70 7.83
CA HIS A 85 -13.30 3.95 6.79
C HIS A 85 -13.19 2.72 5.91
N THR A 86 -12.92 2.92 4.63
CA THR A 86 -12.72 1.82 3.68
C THR A 86 -11.38 1.95 2.98
N ILE A 87 -10.65 0.85 2.90
CA ILE A 87 -9.41 0.72 2.13
C ILE A 87 -9.67 -0.24 0.99
N PHE A 88 -9.31 0.16 -0.22
CA PHE A 88 -9.36 -0.65 -1.42
C PHE A 88 -7.95 -0.90 -1.94
N ALA A 89 -7.63 -2.14 -2.27
CA ALA A 89 -6.43 -2.51 -3.02
C ALA A 89 -6.81 -3.34 -4.24
N PRO A 90 -6.85 -2.74 -5.44
CA PRO A 90 -6.96 -3.50 -6.68
C PRO A 90 -5.66 -4.26 -6.95
N GLY A 91 -5.75 -5.24 -7.85
CA GLY A 91 -4.55 -5.82 -8.47
C GLY A 91 -3.74 -4.81 -9.27
N GLY A 92 -2.50 -5.18 -9.56
CA GLY A 92 -1.61 -4.41 -10.44
C GLY A 92 -1.63 -4.85 -11.90
N ASP A 93 -2.22 -6.02 -12.21
CA ASP A 93 -2.14 -6.63 -13.54
C ASP A 93 -3.06 -5.92 -14.55
N ARG A 94 -2.54 -4.88 -15.19
CA ARG A 94 -3.26 -4.03 -16.15
C ARG A 94 -3.71 -4.76 -17.42
N ALA A 95 -3.13 -5.92 -17.72
CA ALA A 95 -3.54 -6.73 -18.87
C ALA A 95 -4.93 -7.35 -18.66
N ARG A 96 -5.36 -7.52 -17.39
CA ARG A 96 -6.69 -8.06 -17.07
C ARG A 96 -7.72 -6.95 -17.03
N ALA A 97 -8.73 -7.03 -17.89
CA ALA A 97 -9.82 -6.05 -17.97
C ALA A 97 -10.52 -5.81 -16.61
N VAL A 98 -10.73 -6.86 -15.82
CA VAL A 98 -11.35 -6.78 -14.49
C VAL A 98 -10.49 -5.97 -13.52
N VAL A 99 -9.18 -6.19 -13.51
CA VAL A 99 -8.23 -5.46 -12.67
C VAL A 99 -8.16 -3.99 -13.11
N LYS A 100 -8.07 -3.74 -14.42
CA LYS A 100 -8.08 -2.38 -14.99
C LYS A 100 -9.34 -1.61 -14.61
N MET A 101 -10.51 -2.25 -14.70
CA MET A 101 -11.77 -1.65 -14.26
C MET A 101 -11.77 -1.38 -12.75
N GLY A 102 -11.21 -2.27 -11.95
CA GLY A 102 -11.02 -2.08 -10.50
C GLY A 102 -10.16 -0.85 -10.19
N ILE A 103 -9.02 -0.69 -10.86
CA ILE A 103 -8.14 0.47 -10.72
C ILE A 103 -8.88 1.77 -11.06
N ILE A 104 -9.56 1.83 -12.21
CA ILE A 104 -10.33 3.01 -12.64
C ILE A 104 -11.45 3.36 -11.65
N THR A 105 -12.14 2.34 -11.16
CA THR A 105 -13.24 2.52 -10.20
C THR A 105 -12.70 3.10 -8.91
N ILE A 106 -11.64 2.50 -8.35
CA ILE A 106 -11.05 2.92 -7.09
C ILE A 106 -10.44 4.31 -7.20
N SER A 107 -9.73 4.62 -8.28
CA SER A 107 -9.15 5.95 -8.48
C SER A 107 -10.20 7.07 -8.59
N ARG A 108 -11.46 6.73 -8.91
CA ARG A 108 -12.58 7.68 -8.92
C ARG A 108 -13.32 7.83 -7.60
N ILE A 109 -13.46 6.74 -6.82
CA ILE A 109 -14.24 6.76 -5.56
C ILE A 109 -13.38 7.02 -4.31
N ALA A 110 -12.07 6.86 -4.44
CA ALA A 110 -11.13 7.11 -3.35
C ALA A 110 -11.06 8.63 -3.08
N THR A 111 -11.32 9.00 -1.83
CA THR A 111 -11.11 10.39 -1.36
C THR A 111 -9.63 10.67 -1.13
N GLN A 112 -8.84 9.62 -0.89
CA GLN A 112 -7.40 9.68 -0.69
C GLN A 112 -6.74 8.54 -1.47
N ILE A 113 -5.63 8.82 -2.14
CA ILE A 113 -4.84 7.80 -2.84
C ILE A 113 -3.49 7.68 -2.16
N ILE A 114 -3.07 6.44 -1.93
CA ILE A 114 -1.71 6.08 -1.54
C ILE A 114 -1.08 5.40 -2.76
N ALA A 115 -0.10 6.06 -3.38
CA ALA A 115 0.69 5.51 -4.46
C ALA A 115 1.81 4.63 -3.88
N VAL A 116 1.73 3.32 -4.09
CA VAL A 116 2.65 2.33 -3.54
C VAL A 116 3.72 1.97 -4.58
N PHE A 117 4.98 2.16 -4.20
CA PHE A 117 6.17 1.79 -4.95
C PHE A 117 6.98 0.75 -4.17
N SER A 118 7.83 0.01 -4.88
CA SER A 118 8.66 -1.07 -4.34
C SER A 118 10.12 -0.85 -4.68
N CYS A 119 11.00 -0.98 -3.69
CA CYS A 119 12.44 -0.77 -3.85
C CYS A 119 13.20 -1.90 -4.56
N ASP A 120 12.59 -3.09 -4.65
CA ASP A 120 13.12 -4.28 -5.33
C ASP A 120 12.82 -4.31 -6.84
N ARG A 121 12.19 -3.26 -7.37
CA ARG A 121 11.69 -3.22 -8.74
C ARG A 121 12.11 -1.97 -9.47
N ASP A 122 12.18 -2.10 -10.79
CA ASP A 122 12.39 -0.98 -11.69
C ASP A 122 11.31 0.09 -11.51
N LEU A 123 11.71 1.35 -11.41
CA LEU A 123 10.80 2.46 -11.13
C LEU A 123 10.01 2.89 -12.37
N ASP A 124 10.61 2.79 -13.56
CA ASP A 124 9.97 3.17 -14.83
C ASP A 124 8.74 2.30 -15.11
N ARG A 125 8.84 0.98 -14.90
CA ARG A 125 7.69 0.06 -14.97
C ARG A 125 6.58 0.43 -13.99
N GLN A 126 6.94 0.89 -12.80
CA GLN A 126 5.97 1.33 -11.79
C GLN A 126 5.32 2.66 -12.21
N PHE A 127 6.05 3.58 -12.84
CA PHE A 127 5.49 4.81 -13.42
C PHE A 127 4.53 4.53 -14.57
N GLU A 128 4.82 3.55 -15.42
CA GLU A 128 3.87 3.13 -16.47
C GLU A 128 2.51 2.75 -15.89
N PHE A 129 2.48 2.07 -14.74
CA PHE A 129 1.22 1.75 -14.07
C PHE A 129 0.40 3.01 -13.78
N PHE A 130 1.04 4.05 -13.24
CA PHE A 130 0.34 5.29 -12.93
C PHE A 130 -0.01 6.09 -14.19
N ASN A 131 0.72 5.97 -15.30
CA ASN A 131 0.39 6.63 -16.57
C ASN A 131 -0.99 6.22 -17.12
N ASP A 132 -1.43 4.99 -16.83
CA ASP A 132 -2.75 4.51 -17.24
C ASP A 132 -3.90 5.04 -16.36
N ILE A 133 -3.60 5.61 -15.21
CA ILE A 133 -4.59 6.16 -14.28
C ILE A 133 -4.88 7.60 -14.68
N ARG A 134 -6.13 7.86 -15.09
CA ARG A 134 -6.56 9.21 -15.50
C ARG A 134 -7.03 10.10 -14.35
N PHE A 135 -7.59 9.51 -13.30
CA PHE A 135 -8.19 10.25 -12.20
C PHE A 135 -7.31 10.14 -10.98
N PHE A 136 -6.76 11.28 -10.55
CA PHE A 136 -6.09 11.47 -9.28
C PHE A 136 -6.76 12.63 -8.55
N PRO A 137 -6.81 12.59 -7.21
CA PRO A 137 -7.02 13.81 -6.44
C PRO A 137 -5.82 14.73 -6.61
N ASP A 138 -6.02 16.04 -6.34
CA ASP A 138 -4.95 17.04 -6.44
C ASP A 138 -3.76 16.74 -5.52
N LYS A 139 -4.01 16.00 -4.44
CA LYS A 139 -3.06 15.62 -3.41
C LYS A 139 -3.11 14.13 -3.14
N ILE A 140 -1.96 13.48 -3.15
CA ILE A 140 -1.81 12.05 -2.83
C ILE A 140 -0.79 11.84 -1.71
N TYR A 141 -0.80 10.63 -1.16
CA TYR A 141 0.28 10.12 -0.33
C TYR A 141 1.10 9.11 -1.12
N VAL A 142 2.37 8.97 -0.77
CA VAL A 142 3.26 7.98 -1.38
C VAL A 142 3.75 7.01 -0.31
N CYS A 143 3.81 5.73 -0.68
CA CYS A 143 4.36 4.67 0.13
C CYS A 143 5.49 4.00 -0.65
N ILE A 144 6.72 4.11 -0.16
CA ILE A 144 7.87 3.38 -0.68
C ILE A 144 8.04 2.14 0.21
N ASN A 145 7.77 0.98 -0.36
CA ASN A 145 7.72 -0.31 0.33
C ASN A 145 8.94 -1.17 0.00
N LYS A 146 9.17 -2.19 0.83
CA LYS A 146 10.28 -3.14 0.72
C LYS A 146 11.65 -2.48 0.86
N VAL A 147 11.76 -1.50 1.77
CA VAL A 147 13.03 -0.80 2.01
C VAL A 147 14.12 -1.73 2.54
N ASP A 148 13.72 -2.85 3.15
CA ASP A 148 14.58 -3.96 3.60
C ASP A 148 15.31 -4.66 2.45
N LEU A 149 14.81 -4.56 1.21
CA LEU A 149 15.42 -5.18 0.03
C LEU A 149 16.40 -4.26 -0.71
N ILE A 150 16.73 -3.09 -0.14
CA ILE A 150 17.71 -2.19 -0.74
C ILE A 150 19.13 -2.71 -0.47
N GLU A 151 19.84 -3.05 -1.55
CA GLU A 151 21.27 -3.34 -1.50
C GLU A 151 22.12 -2.07 -1.61
N GLY A 152 23.20 -1.98 -0.84
CA GLY A 152 24.16 -0.87 -0.89
C GLY A 152 23.77 0.35 -0.06
N ASP A 153 24.00 1.54 -0.62
CA ASP A 153 23.73 2.81 0.06
C ASP A 153 22.22 3.12 0.09
N THR A 154 21.60 2.71 1.20
CA THR A 154 20.14 2.75 1.39
C THR A 154 19.60 4.18 1.41
N GLU A 155 20.27 5.09 2.12
CA GLU A 155 19.82 6.48 2.23
C GLU A 155 19.84 7.16 0.86
N LYS A 156 20.94 7.00 0.13
CA LYS A 156 21.07 7.59 -1.20
C LYS A 156 20.01 7.07 -2.17
N LYS A 157 19.77 5.75 -2.21
CA LYS A 157 18.77 5.15 -3.11
C LYS A 157 17.35 5.60 -2.76
N ILE A 158 17.03 5.76 -1.48
CA ILE A 158 15.73 6.27 -1.04
C ILE A 158 15.55 7.72 -1.48
N GLU A 159 16.55 8.58 -1.29
CA GLU A 159 16.45 9.99 -1.71
C GLU A 159 16.34 10.15 -3.23
N GLU A 160 17.10 9.36 -4.00
CA GLU A 160 16.97 9.30 -5.46
C GLU A 160 15.55 8.87 -5.88
N THR A 161 15.02 7.80 -5.25
CA THR A 161 13.67 7.30 -5.52
C THR A 161 12.60 8.34 -5.19
N LYS A 162 12.71 9.01 -4.03
CA LYS A 162 11.79 10.10 -3.63
C LYS A 162 11.78 11.20 -4.67
N LYS A 163 12.96 11.66 -5.09
CA LYS A 163 13.09 12.73 -6.08
C LYS A 163 12.41 12.36 -7.40
N GLN A 164 12.66 11.15 -7.91
CA GLN A 164 12.04 10.67 -9.15
C GLN A 164 10.52 10.58 -9.04
N ILE A 165 9.99 10.09 -7.90
CA ILE A 165 8.53 10.01 -7.67
C ILE A 165 7.90 11.41 -7.60
N ILE A 166 8.56 12.36 -6.92
CA ILE A 166 8.10 13.75 -6.84
C ILE A 166 8.03 14.36 -8.23
N GLU A 167 9.12 14.28 -9.00
CA GLU A 167 9.18 14.82 -10.36
C GLU A 167 8.10 14.21 -11.26
N PHE A 168 7.85 12.90 -11.16
CA PHE A 168 6.81 12.21 -11.92
C PHE A 168 5.39 12.74 -11.64
N PHE A 169 5.02 12.92 -10.36
CA PHE A 169 3.68 13.39 -10.01
C PHE A 169 3.51 14.91 -10.19
N GLU A 170 4.57 15.69 -9.97
CA GLU A 170 4.55 17.14 -10.23
C GLU A 170 4.36 17.46 -11.72
N ALA A 171 5.01 16.70 -12.61
CA ALA A 171 4.79 16.81 -14.06
C ALA A 171 3.32 16.56 -14.45
N ARG A 172 2.57 15.85 -13.60
CA ARG A 172 1.14 15.56 -13.77
C ARG A 172 0.24 16.49 -12.98
N LYS A 173 0.80 17.53 -12.34
CA LYS A 173 0.11 18.48 -11.48
C LYS A 173 -0.57 17.83 -10.27
N VAL A 174 0.01 16.72 -9.78
CA VAL A 174 -0.43 16.04 -8.56
C VAL A 174 0.59 16.34 -7.48
N SER A 175 0.15 16.93 -6.37
CA SER A 175 1.01 17.21 -5.21
C SER A 175 1.11 15.98 -4.30
N ILE A 176 2.26 15.80 -3.67
CA ILE A 176 2.47 14.78 -2.66
C ILE A 176 2.37 15.42 -1.28
N ASN A 177 1.44 14.94 -0.45
CA ASN A 177 1.31 15.38 0.94
C ASN A 177 2.47 14.89 1.78
N GLU A 178 2.76 13.58 1.70
CA GLU A 178 3.79 12.92 2.49
C GLU A 178 4.25 11.62 1.82
N ILE A 179 5.50 11.24 2.12
CA ILE A 179 6.12 9.99 1.67
C ILE A 179 6.43 9.12 2.88
N PHE A 180 5.82 7.94 2.93
CA PHE A 180 6.05 6.94 3.97
C PHE A 180 6.99 5.85 3.47
N LEU A 181 7.97 5.50 4.31
CA LEU A 181 8.86 4.36 4.09
C LEU A 181 8.33 3.18 4.89
N THR A 182 8.21 2.01 4.28
CA THR A 182 7.54 0.86 4.90
C THR A 182 8.18 -0.49 4.54
N CYS A 183 7.95 -1.46 5.41
CA CYS A 183 8.16 -2.88 5.16
C CYS A 183 6.79 -3.55 5.30
N GLY A 184 6.28 -4.15 4.23
CA GLY A 184 4.99 -4.84 4.25
C GLY A 184 5.04 -6.23 4.89
N GLU A 185 6.23 -6.72 5.25
CA GLU A 185 6.47 -8.09 5.71
C GLU A 185 7.34 -8.12 6.96
N THR A 186 7.21 -9.20 7.75
CA THR A 186 8.04 -9.43 8.93
C THR A 186 9.17 -10.38 8.57
N ILE A 187 10.36 -9.83 8.34
CA ILE A 187 11.62 -10.54 8.12
C ILE A 187 12.43 -10.56 9.43
N GLU A 188 12.90 -11.74 9.83
CA GLU A 188 13.79 -11.89 10.97
C GLU A 188 15.19 -11.34 10.64
N GLY A 189 15.78 -10.55 11.56
CA GLY A 189 17.15 -10.02 11.42
C GLY A 189 17.28 -8.59 10.89
N PHE A 190 16.20 -7.94 10.47
CA PHE A 190 16.22 -6.51 10.11
C PHE A 190 15.95 -5.64 11.34
N ALA A 191 16.99 -4.92 11.82
CA ALA A 191 16.99 -4.21 13.10
C ALA A 191 15.84 -3.18 13.25
N ASP A 192 15.40 -2.57 12.14
CA ASP A 192 14.39 -1.51 12.13
C ASP A 192 12.99 -1.99 11.70
N ILE A 193 12.76 -3.30 11.60
CA ILE A 193 11.53 -3.81 11.00
C ILE A 193 10.25 -3.41 11.74
N ILE A 194 10.32 -3.33 13.07
CA ILE A 194 9.18 -2.90 13.90
C ILE A 194 8.83 -1.46 13.59
N LYS A 195 9.84 -0.59 13.39
CA LYS A 195 9.64 0.82 13.04
C LYS A 195 8.94 0.94 11.69
N PHE A 196 9.41 0.24 10.67
CA PHE A 196 8.80 0.29 9.33
C PHE A 196 7.43 -0.39 9.24
N ASN A 197 7.18 -1.42 10.06
CA ASN A 197 5.86 -2.03 10.18
C ASN A 197 4.87 -1.11 10.87
N ASN A 198 5.30 -0.40 11.93
CA ASN A 198 4.47 0.61 12.59
C ASN A 198 4.10 1.73 11.62
N ARG A 199 5.03 2.15 10.75
CA ARG A 199 4.79 3.18 9.72
C ARG A 199 3.65 2.84 8.77
N VAL A 200 3.37 1.56 8.51
CA VAL A 200 2.19 1.14 7.71
C VAL A 200 0.89 1.51 8.42
N ALA A 201 0.83 1.26 9.73
CA ALA A 201 -0.33 1.59 10.54
C ALA A 201 -0.47 3.11 10.76
N GLU A 202 0.64 3.78 11.06
CA GLU A 202 0.72 5.24 11.23
C GLU A 202 0.23 5.97 9.97
N MET A 203 0.71 5.57 8.78
CA MET A 203 0.26 6.12 7.51
C MET A 203 -1.27 6.04 7.34
N ILE A 204 -1.86 4.87 7.59
CA ILE A 204 -3.30 4.67 7.39
C ILE A 204 -4.10 5.48 8.42
N LEU A 205 -3.66 5.52 9.67
CA LEU A 205 -4.30 6.31 10.73
C LEU A 205 -4.21 7.80 10.41
N GLU A 206 -3.04 8.31 10.04
CA GLU A 206 -2.83 9.70 9.64
C GLU A 206 -3.79 10.16 8.54
N ILE A 207 -4.01 9.31 7.53
CA ILE A 207 -4.91 9.63 6.42
C ILE A 207 -6.39 9.56 6.81
N THR A 208 -6.74 8.82 7.87
CA THR A 208 -8.14 8.54 8.22
C THR A 208 -8.67 9.33 9.41
N THR A 209 -7.80 9.60 10.39
CA THR A 209 -8.16 10.18 11.69
C THR A 209 -7.71 11.64 11.85
N LYS A 210 -6.74 12.11 11.06
CA LYS A 210 -6.32 13.53 11.00
C LYS A 210 -6.91 14.21 9.76
#